data_AF-A0A6J4PYZ1-F1
#
_entry.id   AF-A0A6J4PYZ1-F1
#
_cell.length_a   1.000
_cell.length_b   1.000
_cell.length_c   1.000
_cell.angle_alpha   90.00
_cell.angle_beta   90.00
_cell.angle_gamma   90.00
#
_symmetry.space_group_name_H-M   'P 1'
#
loop_
_entity.id
_entity.type
_entity.pdbx_description
1 polymer ?
#
loop_
_entity_poly.entity_id
_entity_poly.type
_entity_poly.pdbx_seq_one_letter_code
_entity_poly.pdbx_strand_id
1 'polypeptide(L)'
;MSESANPLGAFLRARRELVTPEQAGIPAAGVRRTPGLRREEVAMLAGISADYYLRLERGRDRHPSLQVLESIARVLQLDDD
;
A
#
# COMPACT_ATOMS: atom_id res chain seq x y z
N MET A 1 -18.76 3.71 -19.09
CA MET A 1 -18.47 2.66 -18.10
C MET A 1 -17.97 3.36 -16.84
N SER A 2 -18.85 3.47 -15.83
CA SER A 2 -18.57 4.21 -14.60
C SER A 2 -17.72 3.35 -13.66
N GLU A 3 -16.40 3.34 -13.86
CA GLU A 3 -15.48 3.06 -12.75
C GLU A 3 -15.57 4.27 -11.83
N SER A 4 -16.23 4.11 -10.69
CA SER A 4 -16.18 5.10 -9.61
C SER A 4 -14.71 5.45 -9.38
N ALA A 5 -14.33 6.69 -9.66
CA ALA A 5 -12.98 7.15 -9.40
C ALA A 5 -12.65 6.81 -7.94
N ASN A 6 -11.65 5.95 -7.75
CA ASN A 6 -11.06 5.69 -6.44
C ASN A 6 -9.66 6.32 -6.43
N PRO A 7 -9.56 7.66 -6.27
CA PRO A 7 -8.27 8.34 -6.28
C PRO A 7 -7.34 7.79 -5.20
N LEU A 8 -7.90 7.46 -4.03
CA LEU A 8 -7.12 6.88 -2.93
C LEU A 8 -6.48 5.55 -3.34
N GLY A 9 -7.26 4.59 -3.86
CA GLY A 9 -6.67 3.30 -4.23
C GLY A 9 -5.71 3.38 -5.42
N ALA A 10 -5.96 4.29 -6.37
CA ALA A 10 -5.00 4.57 -7.44
C ALA A 10 -3.69 5.14 -6.88
N PHE A 11 -3.78 6.10 -5.95
CA PHE A 11 -2.63 6.68 -5.27
C PHE A 11 -1.85 5.64 -4.45
N LEU A 12 -2.54 4.83 -3.63
CA LEU A 12 -1.91 3.77 -2.83
C LEU A 12 -1.18 2.76 -3.72
N ARG A 13 -1.79 2.34 -4.83
CA ARG A 13 -1.17 1.43 -5.79
C ARG A 13 0.09 2.02 -6.40
N ALA A 14 0.02 3.28 -6.87
CA ALA A 14 1.15 3.96 -7.48
C ALA A 14 2.31 4.11 -6.50
N ARG A 15 2.04 4.52 -5.24
CA ARG A 15 3.07 4.67 -4.21
C ARG A 15 3.68 3.32 -3.81
N ARG A 16 2.86 2.28 -3.63
CA ARG A 16 3.34 0.93 -3.33
C ARG A 16 4.31 0.39 -4.37
N GLU A 17 4.05 0.68 -5.65
CA GLU A 17 4.90 0.22 -6.76
C GLU A 17 6.23 0.98 -6.86
N LEU A 18 6.36 2.14 -6.21
CA LEU A 18 7.59 2.95 -6.16
C LEU A 18 8.49 2.62 -4.96
N VAL A 19 7.93 2.20 -3.83
CA VAL A 19 8.73 1.83 -2.66
C VAL A 19 9.33 0.44 -2.87
N THR A 20 10.66 0.35 -2.83
CA THR A 20 11.38 -0.92 -2.92
C THR A 20 11.28 -1.69 -1.60
N PRO A 21 11.37 -3.03 -1.62
CA PRO A 21 11.46 -3.84 -0.40
C PRO A 21 12.55 -3.35 0.54
N GLU A 22 13.72 -3.02 0.02
CA GLU A 22 14.89 -2.56 0.77
C GLU A 22 14.62 -1.26 1.50
N GLN A 23 13.99 -0.28 0.84
CA GLN A 23 13.55 0.97 1.47
C GLN A 23 12.60 0.71 2.65
N ALA A 24 11.74 -0.30 2.54
CA ALA A 24 10.84 -0.71 3.60
C ALA A 24 11.48 -1.65 4.65
N GLY A 25 12.79 -1.89 4.58
CA GLY A 25 13.52 -2.75 5.51
C GLY A 25 13.28 -4.26 5.31
N ILE A 26 12.77 -4.66 4.14
CA ILE A 26 12.53 -6.07 3.79
C ILE A 26 13.55 -6.51 2.73
N PRO A 27 14.24 -7.66 2.89
CA PRO A 27 15.09 -8.20 1.84
C PRO A 27 14.28 -8.54 0.57
N ALA A 28 14.71 -8.08 -0.61
CA ALA A 28 14.17 -8.66 -1.84
C ALA A 28 14.64 -10.12 -1.97
N ALA A 29 13.71 -11.06 -1.78
CA ALA A 29 13.96 -12.49 -1.95
C ALA A 29 13.23 -13.05 -3.17
N GLY A 30 13.94 -13.90 -3.93
CA GLY A 30 13.39 -14.69 -5.03
C GLY A 30 12.97 -13.89 -6.26
N VAL A 31 12.25 -14.55 -7.17
CA VAL A 31 11.72 -13.93 -8.39
C VAL A 31 10.52 -13.07 -8.05
N ARG A 32 10.62 -11.76 -8.27
CA ARG A 32 9.54 -10.78 -8.04
C ARG A 32 8.88 -10.38 -9.36
N ARG A 33 7.56 -10.30 -9.35
CA ARG A 33 6.75 -9.79 -10.48
C ARG A 33 6.50 -8.28 -10.40
N THR A 34 6.58 -7.71 -9.20
CA THR A 34 6.44 -6.28 -8.95
C THR A 34 7.78 -5.74 -8.46
N PRO A 35 8.27 -4.63 -9.04
CA PRO A 35 9.54 -4.02 -8.61
C PRO A 35 9.45 -3.43 -7.21
N GLY A 36 8.31 -2.84 -6.83
CA GLY A 36 8.07 -2.34 -5.48
C GLY A 36 7.49 -3.37 -4.49
N LEU A 37 6.78 -2.86 -3.48
CA LEU A 37 6.15 -3.68 -2.46
C LEU A 37 4.94 -4.48 -2.98
N ARG A 38 4.77 -5.69 -2.45
CA ARG A 38 3.56 -6.51 -2.58
C ARG A 38 2.50 -5.98 -1.62
N ARG A 39 1.23 -6.24 -1.90
CA ARG A 39 0.12 -5.89 -0.99
C ARG A 39 0.28 -6.52 0.39
N GLU A 40 0.72 -7.77 0.42
CA GLU A 40 0.97 -8.51 1.65
C GLU A 40 2.10 -7.88 2.48
N GLU A 41 3.16 -7.40 1.82
CA GLU A 41 4.27 -6.72 2.49
C GLU A 41 3.82 -5.40 3.12
N VAL A 42 3.05 -4.59 2.37
CA VAL A 42 2.47 -3.34 2.93
C VAL A 42 1.55 -3.63 4.11
N ALA A 43 0.66 -4.61 3.97
CA ALA A 43 -0.28 -4.97 5.01
C ALA A 43 0.41 -5.46 6.28
N MET A 44 1.44 -6.32 6.13
CA MET A 44 2.26 -6.81 7.22
C MET A 44 2.95 -5.66 7.96
N LEU A 45 3.62 -4.76 7.24
CA LEU A 45 4.34 -3.64 7.85
C LEU A 45 3.40 -2.61 8.49
N ALA A 46 2.20 -2.41 7.92
CA ALA A 46 1.20 -1.50 8.46
C ALA A 46 0.33 -2.10 9.58
N GLY A 47 0.51 -3.39 9.91
CA GLY A 47 -0.25 -4.07 10.95
C GLY A 47 -1.73 -4.29 10.61
N ILE A 48 -2.06 -4.45 9.32
CA ILE A 48 -3.42 -4.66 8.82
C ILE A 48 -3.52 -5.95 8.01
N SER A 49 -4.74 -6.42 7.73
CA SER A 49 -4.91 -7.58 6.85
C SER A 49 -4.67 -7.22 5.37
N ALA A 50 -4.09 -8.16 4.61
CA ALA A 50 -3.87 -8.00 3.17
C ALA A 50 -5.19 -7.76 2.41
N ASP A 51 -6.27 -8.42 2.83
CA ASP A 51 -7.61 -8.22 2.27
C ASP A 51 -8.15 -6.82 2.52
N TYR A 52 -7.87 -6.22 3.68
CA TYR A 52 -8.27 -4.86 3.98
C TYR A 52 -7.52 -3.87 3.08
N TYR A 53 -6.20 -4.01 2.94
CA TYR A 53 -5.41 -3.20 2.02
C TYR A 53 -5.88 -3.34 0.56
N LEU A 54 -6.20 -4.57 0.12
CA LEU A 54 -6.77 -4.83 -1.20
C LEU A 54 -8.13 -4.13 -1.40
N ARG A 55 -8.99 -4.09 -0.38
CA ARG A 55 -10.28 -3.36 -0.45
C ARG A 55 -10.08 -1.85 -0.57
N LEU A 56 -9.07 -1.29 0.10
CA LEU A 56 -8.70 0.13 -0.05
C LEU A 56 -8.23 0.43 -1.48
N GLU A 57 -7.30 -0.37 -2.03
CA GLU A 57 -6.85 -0.20 -3.43
C GLU A 57 -8.00 -0.32 -4.44
N ARG A 58 -8.98 -1.19 -4.17
CA ARG A 58 -10.17 -1.39 -5.03
C ARG A 58 -11.32 -0.42 -4.76
N GLY A 59 -11.23 0.42 -3.74
CA GLY A 59 -12.25 1.43 -3.41
C GLY A 59 -13.53 0.85 -2.83
N ARG A 60 -13.43 -0.39 -2.35
CA ARG A 60 -14.50 -1.11 -1.64
C ARG A 60 -14.54 -0.76 -0.16
N ASP A 61 -13.47 -0.15 0.33
CA ASP A 61 -13.41 0.49 1.63
C ASP A 61 -12.95 1.95 1.42
N ARG A 62 -13.64 2.89 2.07
CA ARG A 62 -13.50 4.34 1.81
C ARG A 62 -13.24 5.16 3.08
N HIS A 63 -13.30 4.52 4.25
CA HIS A 63 -13.19 5.21 5.54
C HIS A 63 -12.16 4.52 6.43
N PRO A 64 -10.88 4.42 6.00
CA PRO A 64 -9.82 4.00 6.91
C PRO A 64 -9.71 4.98 8.08
N SER A 65 -9.38 4.47 9.26
CA SER A 65 -9.09 5.33 10.41
C SER A 65 -7.81 6.14 10.15
N LEU A 66 -7.65 7.24 10.88
CA LEU A 66 -6.42 8.05 10.82
C LEU A 66 -5.18 7.19 11.11
N GLN A 67 -5.25 6.35 12.15
CA GLN A 67 -4.16 5.44 12.51
C GLN A 67 -3.77 4.49 11.36
N VAL A 68 -4.75 3.96 10.63
CA VAL A 68 -4.49 3.11 9.45
C VAL A 68 -3.78 3.92 8.36
N LEU A 69 -4.23 5.15 8.10
CA LEU A 69 -3.61 6.03 7.12
C LEU A 69 -2.16 6.38 7.49
N GLU A 70 -1.89 6.69 8.76
CA GLU A 70 -0.55 6.96 9.28
C GLU A 70 0.37 5.75 9.15
N SER A 71 -0.10 4.56 9.52
CA SER A 71 0.67 3.32 9.34
C SER A 71 1.00 3.06 7.87
N ILE A 72 0.02 3.23 6.97
CA ILE A 72 0.25 3.06 5.53
C ILE A 72 1.20 4.13 4.99
N ALA A 73 1.07 5.39 5.43
CA ALA A 73 1.94 6.49 5.00
C ALA A 73 3.41 6.22 5.35
N ARG A 74 3.67 5.78 6.59
CA ARG A 74 5.01 5.41 7.04
C ARG A 74 5.62 4.27 6.22
N VAL A 75 4.85 3.23 5.95
CA VAL A 75 5.30 2.10 5.12
C VAL A 75 5.59 2.53 3.69
N LEU A 76 4.79 3.45 3.16
CA LEU A 76 4.93 3.97 1.82
C LEU A 76 5.88 5.18 1.72
N GLN A 77 6.57 5.52 2.81
CA GLN A 77 7.51 6.64 2.89
C GLN A 77 6.92 7.94 2.32
N LEU A 78 5.70 8.28 2.77
CA LEU A 78 4.95 9.46 2.32
C LEU A 78 5.14 10.67 3.24
N ASP A 79 6.06 10.54 4.18
CA ASP A 79 6.36 11.57 5.16
C ASP A 79 7.22 12.65 4.46
N ASP A 80 6.97 13.92 4.76
CA ASP A 80 7.82 15.01 4.28
C ASP A 80 9.14 14.98 5.07
N ASP A 81 10.27 14.83 4.39
CA ASP A 81 11.59 15.12 4.97
C ASP A 81 11.67 16.60 5.43
#